data_AF-A0A355C065-F1
#
_entry.id   AF-A0A355C065-F1
#
_cell.length_a   1.000
_cell.length_b   1.000
_cell.length_c   1.000
_cell.angle_alpha   90.00
_cell.angle_beta   90.00
_cell.angle_gamma   90.00
#
_symmetry.space_group_name_H-M   'P 1'
#
loop_
_entity.id
_entity.type
_entity.pdbx_description
1 polymer ?
#
loop_
_entity_poly.entity_id
_entity_poly.type
_entity_poly.pdbx_seq_one_letter_code
_entity_poly.pdbx_strand_id
1 'polypeptide(L)'
;MAWSPEQERALGEVGRWLKRGDSQVFRLFGYAGAGKTTLARHFAETADGDVAFAAFTGKAAHVMRSKGCTGATTIHSLIYRPAHDGEAAEGELLFTLRRDAPASKADLIIIDECSMVDEELGRDLLSFGKPVLVLGDPAQLPPVKGGG
;
A
#
# COMPACT_ATOMS: atom_id res chain seq x y z
N MET A 1 18.21 -4.65 16.84
CA MET A 1 16.84 -4.49 17.38
C MET A 1 16.28 -5.87 17.58
N ALA A 2 15.67 -6.17 18.73
CA ALA A 2 15.00 -7.46 18.97
C ALA A 2 13.51 -7.31 18.60
N TRP A 3 12.98 -8.28 17.84
CA TRP A 3 11.56 -8.33 17.47
C TRP A 3 10.75 -9.01 18.57
N SER A 4 9.47 -8.65 18.71
CA SER A 4 8.56 -9.44 19.55
C SER A 4 8.23 -10.79 18.89
N PRO A 5 7.80 -11.82 19.65
CA PRO A 5 7.38 -13.10 19.07
C PRO A 5 6.30 -12.97 17.98
N GLU A 6 5.38 -12.01 18.14
CA GLU A 6 4.34 -11.72 17.15
C GLU A 6 4.92 -11.09 15.89
N GLN A 7 5.89 -10.20 16.04
CA GLN A 7 6.60 -9.57 14.92
C GLN A 7 7.43 -10.61 14.15
N GLU A 8 8.14 -11.51 14.85
CA GLU A 8 8.88 -12.61 14.23
C GLU A 8 7.95 -13.54 13.43
N ARG A 9 6.77 -13.85 13.98
CA ARG A 9 5.75 -14.63 13.27
C ARG A 9 5.27 -13.91 12.01
N ALA A 10 4.99 -12.61 12.11
CA ALA A 10 4.59 -11.80 10.96
C ALA A 10 5.69 -11.76 9.87
N LEU A 11 6.96 -11.60 10.26
CA LEU A 11 8.10 -11.66 9.34
C LEU A 11 8.14 -13.00 8.60
N GLY A 12 7.97 -14.11 9.32
CA GLY A 12 7.95 -15.44 8.73
C GLY A 12 6.77 -15.68 7.79
N GLU A 13 5.57 -15.21 8.14
CA GLU A 13 4.37 -15.35 7.31
C GLU A 13 4.45 -14.54 6.02
N VAL A 14 4.84 -13.26 6.10
CA VAL A 14 5.02 -12.40 4.91
C VAL A 14 6.14 -12.94 4.03
N GLY A 15 7.26 -13.36 4.61
CA GLY A 15 8.38 -13.94 3.84
C GLY A 15 7.99 -15.22 3.10
N ARG A 16 7.16 -16.09 3.69
CA ARG A 16 6.62 -17.26 3.00
C ARG A 16 5.65 -16.88 1.88
N TRP A 17 4.79 -15.89 2.11
CA TRP A 17 3.85 -15.40 1.10
C TRP A 17 4.58 -14.86 -0.13
N LEU A 18 5.57 -13.98 0.05
CA LEU A 18 6.38 -13.45 -1.05
C LEU A 18 7.06 -14.55 -1.87
N LYS A 19 7.56 -15.60 -1.20
CA LYS A 19 8.21 -16.74 -1.86
C LYS A 19 7.24 -17.64 -2.62
N ARG A 20 6.01 -17.82 -2.13
CA ARG A 20 5.01 -18.69 -2.77
C ARG A 20 4.42 -18.03 -4.01
N GLY A 21 4.17 -16.71 -3.96
CA GLY A 21 3.64 -15.95 -5.10
C GLY A 21 2.25 -16.40 -5.59
N ASP A 22 1.50 -17.14 -4.78
CA ASP A 22 0.20 -17.72 -5.15
C ASP A 22 -1.00 -16.83 -4.80
N SER A 23 -0.77 -15.75 -4.05
CA SER A 23 -1.75 -14.69 -3.78
C SER A 23 -1.11 -13.33 -4.04
N GLN A 24 -1.86 -12.44 -4.70
CA GLN A 24 -1.39 -11.07 -4.93
C GLN A 24 -1.43 -10.22 -3.65
N VAL A 25 -2.31 -10.53 -2.69
CA VAL A 25 -2.53 -9.68 -1.50
C VAL A 25 -2.22 -10.46 -0.23
N PHE A 26 -1.51 -9.80 0.69
CA PHE A 26 -1.34 -10.25 2.07
C PHE A 26 -1.73 -9.13 3.04
N ARG A 27 -2.49 -9.46 4.08
CA ARG A 27 -2.98 -8.50 5.07
C ARG A 27 -2.28 -8.72 6.41
N LEU A 28 -1.49 -7.74 6.83
CA LEU A 28 -0.82 -7.70 8.11
C LEU A 28 -1.57 -6.74 9.05
N PHE A 29 -2.34 -7.32 9.96
CA PHE A 29 -3.09 -6.57 10.96
C PHE A 29 -2.36 -6.50 12.29
N GLY A 30 -2.48 -5.34 12.95
CA GLY A 30 -2.01 -5.14 14.31
C GLY A 30 -2.51 -3.81 14.86
N TYR A 31 -2.69 -3.71 16.18
CA TYR A 31 -3.17 -2.49 16.81
C TYR A 31 -2.21 -1.31 16.63
N ALA A 32 -2.69 -0.10 16.85
CA ALA A 32 -1.87 1.10 16.96
C ALA A 32 -0.69 0.87 17.92
N GLY A 33 0.51 1.28 17.51
CA GLY A 33 1.74 1.06 18.29
C GLY A 33 2.39 -0.31 18.11
N ALA A 34 1.77 -1.29 17.44
CA ALA A 34 2.35 -2.64 17.23
C ALA A 34 3.58 -2.69 16.29
N GLY A 35 4.06 -1.54 15.80
CA GLY A 35 5.25 -1.47 14.95
C GLY A 35 5.05 -1.89 13.49
N LYS A 36 3.81 -1.84 12.96
CA LYS A 36 3.52 -2.20 11.55
C LYS A 36 4.40 -1.48 10.53
N THR A 37 4.57 -0.16 10.67
CA THR A 37 5.46 0.61 9.79
C THR A 37 6.94 0.23 9.95
N THR A 38 7.35 -0.22 11.14
CA THR A 38 8.70 -0.74 11.38
C THR A 38 8.91 -2.05 10.63
N LEU A 39 7.91 -2.94 10.63
CA LEU A 39 7.92 -4.17 9.83
C LEU A 39 7.93 -3.84 8.33
N ALA A 40 7.13 -2.87 7.88
CA ALA A 40 7.11 -2.41 6.50
C ALA A 40 8.49 -1.97 5.99
N ARG A 41 9.21 -1.18 6.80
CA ARG A 41 10.58 -0.77 6.49
C ARG A 41 11.51 -1.98 6.39
N HIS A 42 11.40 -2.91 7.34
CA HIS A 42 12.22 -4.12 7.32
C HIS A 42 11.96 -4.98 6.08
N PHE A 43 10.70 -5.12 5.65
CA PHE A 43 10.38 -5.82 4.41
C PHE A 43 10.96 -5.13 3.19
N ALA A 44 10.94 -3.79 3.13
CA ALA A 44 11.55 -3.07 2.03
C ALA A 44 13.08 -3.18 2.01
N GLU A 45 13.73 -3.22 3.17
CA GLU A 45 15.19 -3.42 3.27
C GLU A 45 15.64 -4.84 2.90
N THR A 46 14.73 -5.81 2.96
CA THR A 46 15.02 -7.23 2.72
C THR A 46 14.36 -7.77 1.45
N ALA A 47 13.56 -6.96 0.76
CA ALA A 47 12.98 -7.31 -0.52
C ALA A 47 14.06 -7.32 -1.60
N ASP A 48 13.92 -8.27 -2.53
CA ASP A 48 14.70 -8.28 -3.76
C ASP A 48 13.95 -7.43 -4.78
N GLY A 49 14.44 -6.22 -5.04
CA GLY A 49 13.83 -5.27 -5.99
C GLY A 49 13.24 -3.99 -5.37
N ASP A 50 12.47 -3.27 -6.19
CA ASP A 50 11.95 -1.95 -5.85
C ASP A 50 10.66 -2.05 -5.03
N VAL A 51 10.60 -1.33 -3.91
CA VAL A 51 9.41 -1.27 -3.04
C VAL A 51 8.75 0.09 -3.12
N ALA A 52 7.47 0.09 -3.48
CA ALA A 52 6.63 1.29 -3.43
C ALA A 52 5.82 1.32 -2.14
N PHE A 53 5.87 2.45 -1.44
CA PHE A 53 5.04 2.70 -0.27
C PHE A 53 3.88 3.63 -0.63
N ALA A 54 2.67 3.31 -0.17
CA ALA A 54 1.56 4.24 -0.27
C ALA A 54 0.60 4.12 0.92
N ALA A 55 -0.25 5.13 1.06
CA ALA A 55 -1.37 5.10 1.99
C ALA A 55 -2.61 5.76 1.38
N PHE A 56 -3.77 5.59 2.00
CA PHE A 56 -4.98 6.22 1.49
C PHE A 56 -4.90 7.76 1.52
N THR A 57 -4.42 8.33 2.64
CA THR A 57 -4.34 9.79 2.83
C THR A 57 -2.91 10.33 2.76
N GLY A 58 -2.78 11.61 2.38
CA GLY A 58 -1.49 12.31 2.40
C GLY A 58 -0.85 12.39 3.79
N LYS A 59 -1.67 12.47 4.85
CA LYS A 59 -1.20 12.45 6.25
C LYS A 59 -0.58 11.11 6.61
N ALA A 60 -1.23 10.00 6.26
CA ALA A 60 -0.70 8.66 6.50
C ALA A 60 0.60 8.44 5.71
N ALA A 61 0.63 8.84 4.43
CA ALA A 61 1.83 8.79 3.61
C ALA A 61 2.98 9.62 4.22
N HIS A 62 2.68 10.80 4.77
CA HIS A 62 3.67 11.61 5.48
C HIS A 62 4.20 10.88 6.73
N VAL A 63 3.34 10.27 7.53
CA VAL A 63 3.75 9.47 8.71
C VAL A 63 4.66 8.30 8.30
N MET A 64 4.35 7.61 7.20
CA MET A 64 5.22 6.56 6.67
C MET A 64 6.61 7.10 6.31
N ARG A 65 6.70 8.23 5.60
CA ARG A 65 7.99 8.87 5.26
C ARG A 65 8.78 9.23 6.52
N SER A 66 8.14 9.80 7.53
CA SER A 66 8.78 10.16 8.80
C SER A 66 9.29 8.94 9.58
N LYS A 67 8.80 7.73 9.26
CA LYS A 67 9.27 6.45 9.82
C LYS A 67 10.25 5.71 8.92
N GLY A 68 10.76 6.34 7.87
CA GLY A 68 11.78 5.79 6.98
C GLY A 68 11.25 5.04 5.75
N CYS A 69 9.94 5.06 5.49
CA CYS A 69 9.39 4.58 4.22
C CYS A 69 9.56 5.68 3.15
N THR A 70 10.80 5.83 2.66
CA THR A 70 11.18 6.88 1.72
C THR A 70 10.32 6.84 0.47
N GLY A 71 9.89 8.02 -0.01
CA GLY A 71 9.08 8.12 -1.22
C GLY A 71 7.62 7.72 -1.09
N ALA A 72 7.12 7.40 0.12
CA ALA A 72 5.71 7.04 0.27
C ALA A 72 4.75 8.12 -0.25
N THR A 73 3.77 7.75 -1.06
CA THR A 73 2.75 8.65 -1.64
C THR A 73 1.35 8.27 -1.21
N THR A 74 0.31 8.94 -1.75
CA THR A 74 -1.03 8.37 -1.71
C THR A 74 -1.16 7.25 -2.73
N ILE A 75 -2.12 6.34 -2.56
CA ILE A 75 -2.46 5.32 -3.58
C ILE A 75 -2.84 6.01 -4.89
N HIS A 76 -3.60 7.11 -4.81
CA HIS A 76 -3.99 7.90 -5.97
C HIS A 76 -2.78 8.39 -6.76
N SER A 77 -1.77 8.98 -6.12
CA SER A 77 -0.54 9.41 -6.80
C SER A 77 0.31 8.24 -7.31
N LEU A 78 0.18 7.08 -6.67
CA LEU A 78 0.91 5.87 -7.04
C LEU A 78 0.37 5.26 -8.36
N ILE A 79 -0.93 5.38 -8.64
CA ILE A 79 -1.58 4.69 -9.78
C ILE A 79 -2.26 5.62 -10.81
N TYR A 80 -2.70 6.81 -10.41
CA TYR A 80 -3.39 7.75 -11.29
C TYR A 80 -2.48 8.89 -11.78
N ARG A 81 -2.96 9.57 -12.82
CA ARG A 81 -2.50 10.89 -13.26
C ARG A 81 -3.72 11.81 -13.45
N PRO A 82 -3.55 13.13 -13.39
CA PRO A 82 -4.56 14.04 -13.92
C PRO A 82 -4.84 13.70 -15.40
N ALA A 83 -6.11 13.73 -15.77
CA ALA A 83 -6.54 13.59 -17.15
C ALA A 83 -5.95 14.73 -18.00
N HIS A 84 -5.65 14.46 -19.27
CA HIS A 84 -5.16 15.49 -20.20
C HIS A 84 -6.33 16.30 -20.78
N ASP A 85 -6.02 17.46 -21.38
CA ASP A 85 -7.01 18.30 -22.04
C ASP A 85 -7.81 17.49 -23.08
N GLY A 86 -9.14 17.56 -22.98
CA GLY A 86 -10.07 16.79 -23.82
C GLY A 86 -10.50 15.42 -23.26
N GLU A 87 -9.86 14.93 -22.19
CA GLU A 87 -10.34 13.77 -21.42
C GLU A 87 -11.35 14.16 -20.33
N ALA A 88 -11.39 15.45 -19.95
CA ALA A 88 -12.32 16.01 -18.95
C ALA A 88 -13.13 17.18 -19.52
N ALA A 89 -14.35 17.34 -19.01
CA ALA A 89 -15.16 18.51 -19.33
C ALA A 89 -14.51 19.80 -18.79
N GLU A 90 -14.84 20.95 -19.40
CA GLU A 90 -14.29 22.24 -19.00
C GLU A 90 -14.63 22.53 -17.52
N GLY A 91 -13.60 22.65 -16.69
CA GLY A 91 -13.73 22.87 -15.24
C GLY A 91 -13.78 21.59 -14.39
N GLU A 92 -13.78 20.40 -15.00
CA GLU A 92 -13.71 19.13 -14.27
C GLU A 92 -12.28 18.61 -14.12
N LEU A 93 -11.93 18.18 -12.92
CA LEU A 93 -10.70 17.44 -12.64
C LEU A 93 -11.01 15.94 -12.64
N LEU A 94 -10.62 15.26 -13.70
CA LEU A 94 -10.67 13.81 -13.77
C LEU A 94 -9.28 13.21 -13.53
N PHE A 95 -9.26 12.02 -12.93
CA PHE A 95 -8.06 11.22 -12.75
C PHE A 95 -8.21 9.93 -13.54
N THR A 96 -7.18 9.56 -14.30
CA THR A 96 -7.18 8.37 -15.13
C THR A 96 -6.07 7.41 -14.72
N LEU A 97 -6.37 6.11 -14.77
CA LEU A 97 -5.41 5.06 -14.46
C LEU A 97 -4.24 5.11 -15.44
N ARG A 98 -3.03 5.17 -14.89
CA ARG A 98 -1.80 5.26 -15.67
C ARG A 98 -1.08 3.92 -15.67
N ARG A 99 -1.01 3.25 -16.82
CA ARG A 99 -0.39 1.91 -16.94
C ARG A 99 1.11 1.89 -16.66
N ASP A 100 1.83 2.98 -16.96
CA ASP A 100 3.26 3.16 -16.67
C ASP A 100 3.52 3.86 -15.32
N ALA A 101 2.52 3.88 -14.42
CA ALA A 101 2.63 4.50 -13.11
C ALA A 101 3.73 3.86 -12.25
N PRO A 102 4.22 4.54 -11.20
CA PRO A 102 5.24 3.97 -10.33
C PRO A 102 4.88 2.59 -9.75
N ALA A 103 3.59 2.30 -9.53
CA ALA A 103 3.12 0.95 -9.19
C ALA A 103 3.60 -0.15 -10.16
N SER A 104 3.62 0.13 -11.47
CA SER A 104 4.04 -0.85 -12.49
C SER A 104 5.52 -1.24 -12.39
N LYS A 105 6.34 -0.37 -11.78
CA LYS A 105 7.79 -0.53 -11.64
C LYS A 105 8.19 -1.21 -10.34
N ALA A 106 7.30 -1.26 -9.36
CA ALA A 106 7.58 -1.90 -8.08
C ALA A 106 7.52 -3.43 -8.19
N ASP A 107 8.33 -4.10 -7.38
CA ASP A 107 8.31 -5.54 -7.15
C ASP A 107 7.46 -5.89 -5.92
N LEU A 108 7.30 -4.93 -5.00
CA LEU A 108 6.38 -5.00 -3.86
C LEU A 108 5.73 -3.64 -3.63
N ILE A 109 4.42 -3.65 -3.39
CA ILE A 109 3.67 -2.47 -2.96
C ILE A 109 3.24 -2.66 -1.51
N ILE A 110 3.56 -1.69 -0.64
CA ILE A 110 3.14 -1.70 0.76
C ILE A 110 2.15 -0.56 1.00
N ILE A 111 0.95 -0.92 1.44
CA ILE A 111 -0.15 0.01 1.68
C ILE A 111 -0.44 0.13 3.18
N ASP A 112 -0.44 1.35 3.72
CA ASP A 112 -0.93 1.63 5.09
C ASP A 112 -2.32 2.27 5.04
N GLU A 113 -3.08 2.15 6.14
CA GLU A 113 -4.43 2.72 6.28
C GLU A 113 -5.40 2.27 5.17
N CYS A 114 -5.43 0.96 4.89
CA CYS A 114 -6.26 0.39 3.80
C CYS A 114 -7.77 0.40 4.11
N SER A 115 -8.17 0.63 5.36
CA SER A 115 -9.58 0.63 5.78
C SER A 115 -10.41 1.72 5.11
N MET A 116 -9.79 2.66 4.41
CA MET A 116 -10.48 3.71 3.65
C MET A 116 -10.48 3.47 2.13
N VAL A 117 -9.85 2.39 1.66
CA VAL A 117 -9.78 2.03 0.24
C VAL A 117 -11.09 1.41 -0.19
N ASP A 118 -11.73 1.98 -1.22
CA ASP A 118 -12.94 1.41 -1.81
C ASP A 118 -12.62 0.32 -2.85
N GLU A 119 -13.66 -0.36 -3.33
CA GLU A 119 -13.53 -1.48 -4.28
C GLU A 119 -12.90 -1.06 -5.61
N GLU A 120 -13.21 0.14 -6.11
CA GLU A 120 -12.69 0.65 -7.38
C GLU A 120 -11.18 0.92 -7.27
N LEU A 121 -10.76 1.67 -6.26
CA LEU A 121 -9.35 1.96 -6.01
C LEU A 121 -8.55 0.69 -5.76
N GLY A 122 -9.13 -0.25 -5.01
CA GLY A 122 -8.54 -1.57 -4.75
C GLY A 122 -8.35 -2.37 -6.05
N ARG A 123 -9.38 -2.44 -6.89
CA ARG A 123 -9.33 -3.13 -8.19
C ARG A 123 -8.27 -2.51 -9.11
N ASP A 124 -8.20 -1.19 -9.18
CA ASP A 124 -7.23 -0.48 -10.00
C ASP A 124 -5.80 -0.71 -9.52
N LEU A 125 -5.57 -0.70 -8.20
CA LEU A 125 -4.27 -1.06 -7.63
C LEU A 125 -3.86 -2.51 -7.97
N LEU A 126 -4.78 -3.46 -7.86
CA LEU A 126 -4.52 -4.88 -8.14
C LEU A 126 -4.40 -5.17 -9.64
N SER A 127 -4.81 -4.25 -10.50
CA SER A 127 -4.67 -4.40 -11.96
C SER A 127 -3.20 -4.37 -12.42
N PHE A 128 -2.28 -3.85 -11.60
CA PHE A 128 -0.84 -3.86 -11.87
C PHE A 128 -0.19 -5.23 -11.66
N GLY A 129 -0.90 -6.20 -11.04
CA GLY A 129 -0.41 -7.57 -10.87
C GLY A 129 0.81 -7.70 -9.96
N LYS A 130 1.04 -6.72 -9.07
CA LYS A 130 2.18 -6.70 -8.15
C LYS A 130 1.79 -7.25 -6.79
N PRO A 131 2.68 -7.94 -6.07
CA PRO A 131 2.45 -8.27 -4.67
C PRO A 131 2.09 -7.01 -3.85
N VAL A 132 1.00 -7.07 -3.11
CA VAL A 132 0.50 -5.98 -2.26
C VAL A 132 0.45 -6.44 -0.81
N LEU A 133 1.31 -5.87 0.02
CA LEU A 133 1.27 -6.00 1.48
C LEU A 133 0.42 -4.88 2.07
N VAL A 134 -0.69 -5.25 2.68
CA VAL A 134 -1.64 -4.34 3.29
C VAL A 134 -1.42 -4.30 4.79
N LEU A 135 -1.17 -3.13 5.35
CA LEU A 135 -1.05 -2.87 6.78
C LEU A 135 -2.37 -2.28 7.27
N GLY A 136 -2.93 -2.85 8.33
CA GLY A 136 -4.18 -2.36 8.90
C GLY A 136 -4.22 -2.47 10.41
N ASP A 137 -5.19 -1.78 11.00
CA ASP A 137 -5.55 -1.91 12.41
C ASP A 137 -6.96 -2.51 12.50
N PRO A 138 -7.14 -3.67 13.17
CA PRO A 138 -8.45 -4.30 13.30
C PRO A 138 -9.45 -3.47 14.13
N ALA A 139 -8.98 -2.48 14.90
CA ALA A 139 -9.85 -1.56 15.65
C ALA A 139 -10.25 -0.31 14.87
N GLN A 140 -9.75 -0.10 13.64
CA GLN A 140 -10.15 1.03 12.80
C GLN A 140 -11.53 0.79 12.16
N LEU A 141 -12.25 1.88 11.92
CA LEU A 141 -13.55 1.84 11.27
C LEU A 141 -13.42 1.33 9.82
N PRO A 142 -14.39 0.53 9.33
CA PRO A 142 -14.44 0.15 7.92
C PRO A 142 -14.69 1.38 7.03
N PRO A 143 -14.47 1.27 5.70
CA PRO A 143 -14.65 2.40 4.82
C PRO A 143 -16.12 2.83 4.78
N VAL A 144 -16.32 4.13 4.57
CA VAL A 144 -17.65 4.77 4.54
C VAL A 144 -18.51 4.24 3.38
N LYS A 145 -17.88 3.69 2.34
CA LYS A 145 -18.51 2.95 1.24
C LYS A 145 -17.93 1.55 1.25
N GLY A 146 -18.72 0.55 1.66
CA GLY A 146 -18.24 -0.81 1.98
C GLY A 146 -17.22 -1.37 0.97
N GLY A 147 -16.01 -1.62 1.46
CA GLY A 147 -14.88 -2.16 0.70
C GLY A 147 -13.78 -2.57 1.68
N GLY A 148 -13.80 -3.81 2.16
CA GLY A 148 -12.84 -4.34 3.14
C GLY A 148 -11.68 -5.08 2.49
#